data_AF-A0A7C7RFC9-F1
#
_entry.id   AF-A0A7C7RFC9-F1
#
_cell.length_a   1.000
_cell.length_b   1.000
_cell.length_c   1.000
_cell.angle_alpha   90.00
_cell.angle_beta   90.00
_cell.angle_gamma   90.00
#
_symmetry.space_group_name_H-M   'P 1'
#
loop_
_entity.id
_entity.type
_entity.pdbx_description
1 polymer ?
#
loop_
_entity_poly.entity_id
_entity_poly.type
_entity_poly.pdbx_seq_one_letter_code
_entity_poly.pdbx_strand_id
1 'polypeptide(L)'
;MKLFLRILRRIKPYWAYLSGSMICMVFYALFSSVSLWMAIPFIKTIFYPQKTTLERIEQEERVDKTPGNPYFLNNIKMRLREKTDSLISGPTGRDTLRRVCLILFLAILFKNLFGYGQGYLMAHVEEGVSKDLRDSIYEHFQRLPLGYFNKERAGVLISRVTNDVGVLNRSLRVIFTNLSRDPLLILFYTAIIVVLSWKLTLLAFTVMP
;
A
#
# COMPACT_ATOMS: atom_id res chain seq x y z
N MET A 1 -11.89 18.21 -17.51
CA MET A 1 -11.39 18.20 -16.11
C MET A 1 -12.39 18.71 -15.06
N LYS A 2 -13.28 19.69 -15.34
CA LYS A 2 -14.23 20.23 -14.35
C LYS A 2 -15.24 19.21 -13.78
N LEU A 3 -15.58 18.16 -14.55
CA LEU A 3 -16.48 17.08 -14.11
C LEU A 3 -15.91 16.25 -12.96
N PHE A 4 -14.62 15.90 -13.04
CA PHE A 4 -13.94 15.09 -12.02
C PHE A 4 -13.87 15.80 -10.67
N LEU A 5 -13.50 17.09 -10.69
CA LEU A 5 -13.48 17.96 -9.52
C LEU A 5 -14.87 18.12 -8.87
N ARG A 6 -15.94 18.05 -9.66
CA ARG A 6 -17.32 18.13 -9.17
C ARG A 6 -17.73 16.88 -8.40
N ILE A 7 -17.30 15.71 -8.87
CA ILE A 7 -17.48 14.43 -8.18
C ILE A 7 -16.60 14.38 -6.93
N LEU A 8 -15.36 14.85 -7.02
CA LEU A 8 -14.43 14.90 -5.89
C LEU A 8 -14.96 15.75 -4.72
N ARG A 9 -15.73 16.81 -5.00
CA ARG A 9 -16.36 17.63 -3.95
C ARG A 9 -17.39 16.85 -3.12
N ARG A 10 -17.99 15.78 -3.66
CA ARG A 10 -18.92 14.89 -2.92
C ARG A 10 -18.22 14.00 -1.89
N ILE A 11 -16.89 13.94 -1.88
CA ILE A 11 -16.12 13.21 -0.85
C ILE A 11 -16.08 13.97 0.48
N LYS A 12 -16.27 15.30 0.47
CA LYS A 12 -16.15 16.16 1.65
C LYS A 12 -16.89 15.65 2.91
N PRO A 13 -18.15 15.14 2.84
CA PRO A 13 -18.82 14.56 4.02
C PRO A 13 -18.13 13.31 4.58
N TYR A 14 -17.39 12.56 3.76
CA TYR A 14 -16.72 11.31 4.13
C TYR A 14 -15.23 11.49 4.48
N TRP A 15 -14.76 12.73 4.67
CA TRP A 15 -13.33 13.03 4.83
C TRP A 15 -12.72 12.40 6.10
N ALA A 16 -13.48 12.23 7.17
CA ALA A 16 -13.02 11.56 8.39
C ALA A 16 -12.73 10.07 8.17
N TYR A 17 -13.57 9.38 7.39
CA TYR A 17 -13.36 7.97 7.04
C TYR A 17 -12.21 7.81 6.05
N LEU A 18 -12.08 8.77 5.11
CA LEU A 18 -10.95 8.79 4.18
C LEU A 18 -9.62 8.99 4.90
N SER A 19 -9.54 9.95 5.84
CA SER A 19 -8.30 10.18 6.61
C SER A 19 -7.99 9.00 7.52
N GLY A 20 -9.00 8.39 8.15
CA GLY A 20 -8.84 7.14 8.90
C GLY A 20 -8.30 6.01 8.03
N SER A 21 -8.83 5.84 6.81
CA SER A 21 -8.32 4.85 5.86
C SER A 21 -6.86 5.13 5.48
N MET A 22 -6.50 6.38 5.22
CA MET A 22 -5.11 6.78 4.92
C MET A 22 -4.15 6.47 6.08
N ILE A 23 -4.57 6.71 7.32
CA ILE A 23 -3.76 6.37 8.50
C ILE A 23 -3.57 4.85 8.59
N CYS A 24 -4.65 4.07 8.48
CA CYS A 24 -4.57 2.62 8.43
C CYS A 24 -3.67 2.14 7.28
N MET A 25 -3.70 2.83 6.14
CA MET A 25 -2.87 2.51 4.98
C MET A 25 -1.38 2.71 5.25
N VAL A 26 -1.02 3.80 5.95
CA VAL A 26 0.37 4.05 6.37
C VAL A 26 0.86 2.94 7.31
N PHE A 27 0.05 2.54 8.29
CA PHE A 27 0.40 1.42 9.17
C PHE A 27 0.51 0.10 8.41
N TYR A 28 -0.44 -0.20 7.53
CA TYR A 28 -0.39 -1.37 6.66
C TYR A 28 0.93 -1.42 5.86
N ALA A 29 1.28 -0.32 5.20
CA ALA A 29 2.50 -0.23 4.41
C ALA A 29 3.75 -0.39 5.27
N LEU A 30 3.77 0.20 6.47
CA LEU A 30 4.86 0.08 7.45
C LEU A 30 5.04 -1.38 7.92
N PHE A 31 3.98 -2.06 8.33
CA PHE A 31 4.09 -3.45 8.78
C PHE A 31 4.40 -4.41 7.63
N SER A 32 3.88 -4.15 6.43
CA SER A 32 4.25 -4.91 5.23
C SER A 32 5.73 -4.75 4.89
N SER A 33 6.25 -3.54 5.05
CA SER A 33 7.65 -3.18 4.87
C SER A 33 8.56 -3.88 5.89
N VAL A 34 8.20 -3.87 7.17
CA VAL A 34 8.90 -4.62 8.24
C VAL A 34 8.88 -6.12 7.96
N SER A 35 7.74 -6.68 7.54
CA SER A 35 7.62 -8.10 7.18
C SER A 35 8.56 -8.48 6.02
N LEU A 36 8.73 -7.60 5.03
CA LEU A 36 9.63 -7.83 3.89
C LEU A 36 11.09 -7.77 4.33
N TRP A 37 11.46 -6.79 5.17
CA TRP A 37 12.81 -6.71 5.74
C TRP A 37 13.15 -7.95 6.59
N MET A 38 12.22 -8.40 7.43
CA MET A 38 12.37 -9.58 8.30
C MET A 38 12.49 -10.90 7.53
N ALA A 39 12.10 -10.95 6.26
CA ALA A 39 12.31 -12.14 5.43
C ALA A 39 13.80 -12.48 5.27
N ILE A 40 14.69 -11.47 5.23
CA ILE A 40 16.14 -11.66 5.10
C ILE A 40 16.74 -12.40 6.30
N PRO A 41 16.61 -11.93 7.56
CA PRO A 41 17.12 -12.64 8.71
C PRO A 41 16.43 -13.99 8.91
N PHE A 42 15.15 -14.12 8.55
CA PHE A 42 14.44 -15.40 8.58
C PHE A 42 15.06 -16.44 7.65
N ILE A 43 15.24 -16.11 6.37
CA ILE A 43 15.89 -17.00 5.39
C ILE A 43 17.31 -17.34 5.83
N LYS A 44 18.09 -16.35 6.30
CA LYS A 44 19.45 -16.58 6.80
C LYS A 44 19.47 -17.54 7.99
N THR A 45 18.55 -17.38 8.93
CA THR A 45 18.47 -18.22 10.14
C THR A 45 18.06 -19.66 9.81
N ILE A 46 17.19 -19.86 8.82
CA ILE A 46 16.71 -21.20 8.42
C ILE A 46 17.68 -21.92 7.50
N PHE A 47 18.20 -21.27 6.46
CA PHE A 47 18.93 -21.93 5.38
C PHE A 47 20.45 -21.82 5.48
N TYR A 48 20.96 -20.87 6.27
CA TYR A 48 22.40 -20.62 6.39
C TYR A 48 22.86 -20.79 7.84
N PRO A 49 22.97 -22.04 8.34
CA PRO A 49 23.68 -22.30 9.59
C PRO A 49 25.08 -21.70 9.49
N GLN A 50 25.47 -21.05 10.59
CA GLN A 50 26.57 -20.10 10.73
C GLN A 50 27.84 -20.41 9.90
N LYS A 51 28.04 -19.69 8.77
CA LYS A 51 29.38 -19.55 8.16
C LYS A 51 30.35 -18.98 9.19
N THR A 52 31.57 -19.52 9.20
CA THR A 52 32.69 -19.15 10.09
C THR A 52 32.87 -17.64 10.13
N THR A 53 33.12 -17.06 11.32
CA THR A 53 33.17 -15.61 11.59
C THR A 53 34.05 -14.84 10.59
N LEU A 54 35.14 -15.46 10.13
CA LEU A 54 36.08 -14.89 9.16
C LEU A 54 35.48 -14.73 7.75
N GLU A 55 34.71 -15.70 7.27
CA GLU A 55 34.04 -15.61 5.96
C GLU A 55 32.92 -14.55 5.95
N ARG A 56 32.25 -14.34 7.10
CA ARG A 56 31.19 -13.32 7.25
C ARG A 56 31.76 -11.91 7.23
N ILE A 57 32.89 -11.69 7.92
CA ILE A 57 33.57 -10.40 7.96
C ILE A 57 34.08 -10.02 6.57
N GLU A 58 34.73 -10.92 5.84
CA GLU A 58 35.26 -10.64 4.49
C GLU A 58 34.15 -10.36 3.44
N GLN A 59 33.02 -11.06 3.53
CA GLN A 59 31.89 -10.86 2.61
C GLN A 59 31.11 -9.58 2.91
N GLU A 60 31.01 -9.16 4.18
CA GLU A 60 30.38 -7.89 4.57
C GLU A 60 31.26 -6.68 4.30
N GLU A 61 32.58 -6.77 4.55
CA GLU A 61 33.53 -5.70 4.21
C GLU A 61 33.59 -5.44 2.70
N ARG A 62 33.50 -6.48 1.85
CA ARG A 62 33.47 -6.32 0.39
C ARG A 62 32.19 -5.66 -0.13
N VAL A 63 31.04 -5.90 0.52
CA VAL A 63 29.77 -5.28 0.12
C VAL A 63 29.73 -3.81 0.54
N ASP A 64 30.35 -3.47 1.68
CA ASP A 64 30.36 -2.11 2.21
C ASP A 64 31.35 -1.18 1.48
N LYS A 65 32.49 -1.72 1.00
CA LYS A 65 33.51 -0.99 0.24
C LYS A 65 33.20 -0.81 -1.25
N THR A 66 31.93 -0.82 -1.66
CA THR A 66 31.59 -0.51 -3.07
C THR A 66 31.74 1.00 -3.31
N PRO A 67 32.65 1.48 -4.18
CA PRO A 67 32.81 2.90 -4.44
C PRO A 67 31.48 3.52 -4.90
N GLY A 68 31.08 4.63 -4.29
CA GLY A 68 29.87 5.38 -4.62
C GLY A 68 28.59 5.01 -3.88
N ASN A 69 28.62 4.28 -2.75
CA ASN A 69 27.44 4.18 -1.88
C ASN A 69 27.25 5.48 -1.09
N PRO A 70 26.11 6.18 -1.18
CA PRO A 70 25.87 7.38 -0.38
C PRO A 70 26.03 7.08 1.12
N TYR A 71 26.88 7.84 1.82
CA TYR A 71 27.13 7.66 3.26
C TYR A 71 25.84 7.62 4.09
N PHE A 72 24.82 8.39 3.70
CA PHE A 72 23.51 8.41 4.35
C PHE A 72 22.73 7.10 4.23
N LEU A 73 22.67 6.49 3.04
CA LEU A 73 21.98 5.21 2.84
C LEU A 73 22.66 4.10 3.63
N ASN A 74 24.00 4.14 3.71
CA ASN A 74 24.74 3.18 4.49
C ASN A 74 24.44 3.30 6.00
N ASN A 75 24.44 4.51 6.54
CA ASN A 75 24.10 4.76 7.94
C ASN A 75 22.66 4.29 8.28
N ILE A 76 21.68 4.54 7.41
CA ILE A 76 20.31 4.03 7.60
C ILE A 76 20.29 2.50 7.59
N LYS A 77 20.93 1.88 6.60
CA LYS A 77 21.00 0.43 6.47
C LYS A 77 21.64 -0.23 7.70
N MET A 78 22.76 0.33 8.17
CA MET A 78 23.45 -0.10 9.39
C MET A 78 22.53 0.02 10.60
N ARG A 79 21.92 1.18 10.84
CA ARG A 79 20.99 1.39 11.98
C ARG A 79 19.80 0.43 11.97
N LEU A 80 19.20 0.22 10.80
CA LEU A 80 18.10 -0.74 10.66
C LEU A 80 18.57 -2.15 10.97
N ARG A 81 19.75 -2.52 10.49
CA ARG A 81 20.34 -3.84 10.70
C ARG A 81 20.74 -4.06 12.17
N GLU A 82 21.44 -3.13 12.79
CA GLU A 82 21.78 -3.15 14.22
C GLU A 82 20.54 -3.25 15.09
N LYS A 83 19.49 -2.47 14.77
CA LYS A 83 18.23 -2.53 15.51
C LYS A 83 17.52 -3.88 15.31
N THR A 84 17.59 -4.43 14.10
CA THR A 84 17.03 -5.76 13.80
C THR A 84 17.80 -6.85 14.55
N ASP A 85 19.13 -6.83 14.49
CA ASP A 85 20.00 -7.81 15.12
C ASP A 85 19.91 -7.73 16.65
N SER A 86 19.80 -6.54 17.24
CA SER A 86 19.61 -6.39 18.70
C SER A 86 18.23 -6.84 19.18
N LEU A 87 17.17 -6.69 18.37
CA LEU A 87 15.84 -7.21 18.68
C LEU A 87 15.77 -8.74 18.57
N ILE A 88 16.53 -9.33 17.65
CA ILE A 88 16.45 -10.75 17.29
C ILE A 88 17.47 -11.62 18.05
N SER A 89 18.67 -11.11 18.33
CA SER A 89 19.76 -11.91 18.88
C SER A 89 19.42 -12.43 20.28
N GLY A 90 19.30 -13.74 20.40
CA GLY A 90 19.21 -14.45 21.67
C GLY A 90 20.53 -15.14 22.02
N PRO A 91 20.74 -15.54 23.28
CA PRO A 91 21.94 -16.27 23.70
C PRO A 91 22.10 -17.63 22.99
N THR A 92 20.99 -18.20 22.47
CA THR A 92 20.98 -19.47 21.73
C THR A 92 20.38 -19.28 20.32
N GLY A 93 20.82 -20.09 19.34
CA GLY A 93 20.25 -20.10 17.99
C GLY A 93 18.74 -20.42 17.95
N ARG A 94 18.26 -21.28 18.86
CA ARG A 94 16.81 -21.58 19.02
C ARG A 94 16.01 -20.37 19.52
N ASP A 95 16.58 -19.59 20.44
CA ASP A 95 15.94 -18.38 20.96
C ASP A 95 15.83 -17.30 19.89
N THR A 96 16.87 -17.16 19.07
CA THR A 96 16.90 -16.26 17.91
C THR A 96 15.78 -16.62 16.93
N LEU A 97 15.68 -17.89 16.54
CA LEU A 97 14.62 -18.35 15.63
C LEU A 97 13.21 -18.11 16.21
N ARG A 98 12.99 -18.41 17.49
CA ARG A 98 11.71 -18.16 18.17
C ARG A 98 11.32 -16.68 18.10
N ARG A 99 12.27 -15.77 18.34
CA ARG A 99 12.03 -14.32 18.28
C ARG A 99 11.74 -13.85 16.86
N VAL A 100 12.49 -14.31 15.85
CA VAL A 100 12.21 -14.00 14.44
C VAL A 100 10.79 -14.42 14.07
N CYS A 101 10.42 -15.66 14.37
CA CYS A 101 9.08 -16.18 14.05
C CYS A 101 7.98 -15.38 14.76
N LEU A 102 8.17 -15.04 16.04
CA LEU A 102 7.20 -14.26 16.81
C LEU A 102 7.05 -12.83 16.26
N ILE A 103 8.15 -12.13 15.99
CA ILE A 103 8.13 -10.77 15.44
C ILE A 103 7.49 -10.79 14.04
N LEU A 104 7.86 -11.75 13.20
CA LEU A 104 7.29 -11.89 11.85
C LEU A 104 5.79 -12.17 11.92
N PHE A 105 5.36 -13.05 12.82
CA PHE A 105 3.94 -13.34 13.05
C PHE A 105 3.19 -12.08 13.49
N LEU A 106 3.69 -11.33 14.47
CA LEU A 106 3.08 -10.07 14.90
C LEU A 106 3.04 -9.05 13.77
N ALA A 107 4.12 -8.90 13.00
CA ALA A 107 4.17 -7.97 11.87
C ALA A 107 3.11 -8.30 10.81
N ILE A 108 2.95 -9.58 10.47
CA ILE A 108 1.93 -10.05 9.52
C ILE A 108 0.52 -9.86 10.11
N LEU A 109 0.32 -10.14 11.40
CA LEU A 109 -0.96 -9.94 12.07
C LEU A 109 -1.39 -8.48 12.03
N PHE A 110 -0.52 -7.56 12.45
CA PHE A 110 -0.81 -6.12 12.42
C PHE A 110 -0.97 -5.61 10.99
N LYS A 111 -0.13 -6.06 10.05
CA LYS A 111 -0.33 -5.77 8.62
C LYS A 111 -1.75 -6.11 8.20
N ASN A 112 -2.23 -7.32 8.45
CA ASN A 112 -3.58 -7.72 8.02
C ASN A 112 -4.68 -6.95 8.77
N LEU A 113 -4.49 -6.67 10.06
CA LEU A 113 -5.43 -5.86 10.84
C LEU A 113 -5.60 -4.46 10.27
N PHE A 114 -4.51 -3.76 9.99
CA PHE A 114 -4.55 -2.43 9.38
C PHE A 114 -5.00 -2.48 7.92
N GLY A 115 -4.70 -3.55 7.19
CA GLY A 115 -5.21 -3.77 5.83
C GLY A 115 -6.72 -3.92 5.81
N TYR A 116 -7.28 -4.69 6.75
CA TYR A 116 -8.72 -4.81 6.91
C TYR A 116 -9.35 -3.47 7.31
N GLY A 117 -8.78 -2.76 8.29
CA GLY A 117 -9.26 -1.44 8.69
C GLY A 117 -9.25 -0.45 7.53
N GLN A 118 -8.15 -0.38 6.78
CA GLN A 118 -8.05 0.45 5.58
C GLN A 118 -9.15 0.12 4.58
N GLY A 119 -9.34 -1.16 4.25
CA GLY A 119 -10.35 -1.63 3.31
C GLY A 119 -11.78 -1.36 3.78
N TYR A 120 -12.09 -1.57 5.06
CA TYR A 120 -13.42 -1.32 5.63
C TYR A 120 -13.77 0.18 5.59
N LEU A 121 -12.87 1.04 6.07
CA LEU A 121 -13.09 2.49 6.05
C LEU A 121 -13.21 3.00 4.61
N MET A 122 -12.39 2.47 3.70
CA MET A 122 -12.44 2.87 2.29
C MET A 122 -13.74 2.43 1.61
N ALA A 123 -14.20 1.21 1.87
CA ALA A 123 -15.47 0.72 1.36
C ALA A 123 -16.64 1.60 1.82
N HIS A 124 -16.61 2.10 3.05
CA HIS A 124 -17.63 3.03 3.54
C HIS A 124 -17.64 4.35 2.75
N VAL A 125 -16.45 4.91 2.46
CA VAL A 125 -16.32 6.11 1.62
C VAL A 125 -16.85 5.85 0.20
N GLU A 126 -16.45 4.72 -0.39
CA GLU A 126 -16.84 4.34 -1.75
C GLU A 126 -18.35 4.16 -1.91
N GLU A 127 -18.99 3.44 -0.99
CA GLU A 127 -20.44 3.24 -1.01
C GLU A 127 -21.19 4.54 -0.76
N GLY A 128 -20.70 5.38 0.16
CA GLY A 128 -21.28 6.69 0.45
C GLY A 128 -21.27 7.60 -0.77
N VAL A 129 -20.12 7.74 -1.43
CA VAL A 129 -19.99 8.55 -2.65
C VAL A 129 -20.83 7.98 -3.81
N SER A 130 -20.87 6.65 -3.96
CA SER A 130 -21.71 5.97 -4.95
C SER A 130 -23.20 6.24 -4.70
N LYS A 131 -23.63 6.21 -3.44
CA LYS A 131 -25.01 6.54 -3.04
C LYS A 131 -25.35 7.98 -3.40
N ASP A 132 -24.53 8.95 -2.99
CA ASP A 132 -24.74 10.37 -3.29
C ASP A 132 -24.84 10.65 -4.80
N LEU A 133 -24.04 9.94 -5.60
CA LEU A 133 -24.10 10.05 -7.06
C LEU A 133 -25.42 9.53 -7.60
N ARG A 134 -25.87 8.36 -7.15
CA ARG A 134 -27.16 7.78 -7.55
C ARG A 134 -28.31 8.71 -7.17
N ASP A 135 -28.34 9.20 -5.93
CA ASP A 135 -29.40 10.08 -5.43
C ASP A 135 -29.49 11.36 -6.26
N SER A 136 -28.35 11.99 -6.57
CA SER A 136 -28.30 13.20 -7.41
C SER A 136 -28.79 12.96 -8.84
N ILE A 137 -28.54 11.78 -9.40
CA ILE A 137 -29.02 11.42 -10.74
C ILE A 137 -30.52 11.17 -10.70
N TYR A 138 -31.01 10.38 -9.74
CA TYR A 138 -32.44 10.12 -9.59
C TYR A 138 -33.25 11.40 -9.39
N GLU A 139 -32.78 12.31 -8.54
CA GLU A 139 -33.43 13.60 -8.31
C GLU A 139 -33.51 14.44 -9.59
N HIS A 140 -32.44 14.44 -10.39
CA HIS A 140 -32.44 15.13 -11.68
C HIS A 140 -33.46 14.54 -12.66
N PHE A 141 -33.53 13.21 -12.75
CA PHE A 141 -34.50 12.53 -13.61
C PHE A 141 -35.95 12.81 -13.20
N GLN A 142 -36.26 12.85 -11.90
CA GLN A 142 -37.61 13.13 -11.42
C GLN A 142 -38.08 14.57 -11.70
N ARG A 143 -37.16 15.52 -11.85
CA ARG A 143 -37.47 16.94 -12.13
C ARG A 143 -37.62 17.25 -13.62
N LEU A 144 -37.38 16.29 -14.52
CA LEU A 144 -37.48 16.50 -15.96
C LEU A 144 -38.96 16.55 -16.41
N PRO A 145 -39.32 17.43 -17.36
CA PRO A 145 -40.68 17.51 -17.88
C PRO A 145 -41.04 16.28 -18.71
N LEU A 146 -42.32 15.88 -18.71
CA LEU A 146 -42.85 14.76 -19.50
C LEU A 146 -42.48 14.83 -20.99
N GLY A 147 -42.40 16.04 -21.56
CA GLY A 147 -41.98 16.26 -22.95
C GLY A 147 -40.54 15.82 -23.25
N TYR A 148 -39.67 15.70 -22.26
CA TYR A 148 -38.32 15.12 -22.41
C TYR A 148 -38.40 13.61 -22.65
N PHE A 149 -39.24 12.92 -21.87
CA PHE A 149 -39.43 11.47 -21.95
C PHE A 149 -40.15 11.03 -23.24
N ASN A 150 -40.95 11.90 -23.84
CA ASN A 150 -41.58 11.63 -25.15
C ASN A 150 -40.62 11.79 -26.35
N LYS A 151 -39.51 12.53 -26.19
CA LYS A 151 -38.52 12.76 -27.26
C LYS A 151 -37.42 11.71 -27.29
N GLU A 152 -37.10 11.11 -26.15
CA GLU A 152 -36.04 10.12 -25.99
C GLU A 152 -36.60 8.70 -25.93
N ARG A 153 -35.91 7.73 -26.54
CA ARG A 153 -36.34 6.32 -26.48
C ARG A 153 -36.22 5.79 -25.05
N ALA A 154 -37.28 5.22 -24.50
CA ALA A 154 -37.30 4.67 -23.14
C ALA A 154 -36.12 3.70 -22.87
N GLY A 155 -35.76 2.85 -23.85
CA GLY A 155 -34.62 1.94 -23.74
C GLY A 155 -33.26 2.63 -23.58
N VAL A 156 -33.07 3.81 -24.20
CA VAL A 156 -31.83 4.61 -24.05
C VAL A 156 -31.75 5.19 -22.64
N LEU A 157 -32.87 5.68 -22.09
CA LEU A 157 -32.92 6.19 -20.72
C LEU A 157 -32.62 5.11 -19.70
N ILE A 158 -33.22 3.92 -19.85
CA ILE A 158 -32.96 2.77 -18.98
C ILE A 158 -31.48 2.38 -19.05
N SER A 159 -30.91 2.26 -20.26
CA SER A 159 -29.49 1.92 -20.42
C SER A 159 -28.57 2.96 -19.78
N ARG A 160 -28.86 4.26 -19.90
CA ARG A 160 -28.05 5.30 -19.25
C ARG A 160 -28.07 5.17 -17.73
N VAL A 161 -29.24 4.89 -17.15
CA VAL A 161 -29.39 4.75 -15.69
C VAL A 161 -28.76 3.47 -15.16
N THR A 162 -28.85 2.35 -15.88
CA THR A 162 -28.35 1.07 -15.38
C THR A 162 -26.89 0.81 -15.75
N ASN A 163 -26.49 1.12 -16.99
CA ASN A 163 -25.15 0.84 -17.48
C ASN A 163 -24.18 1.99 -17.21
N ASP A 164 -24.48 3.22 -17.65
CA ASP A 164 -23.50 4.32 -17.54
C ASP A 164 -23.24 4.69 -16.07
N VAL A 165 -24.28 4.74 -15.25
CA VAL A 165 -24.15 4.95 -13.79
C VAL A 165 -23.41 3.79 -13.14
N GLY A 166 -23.62 2.56 -13.61
CA GLY A 166 -22.88 1.38 -13.16
C GLY A 166 -21.38 1.49 -13.45
N VAL A 167 -21.03 1.88 -14.67
CA VAL A 167 -19.63 2.09 -15.10
C VAL A 167 -18.99 3.22 -14.30
N LEU A 168 -19.69 4.33 -14.08
CA LEU A 168 -19.20 5.44 -13.24
C LEU A 168 -18.94 4.98 -11.80
N ASN A 169 -19.86 4.24 -11.18
CA ASN A 169 -19.68 3.74 -9.81
C ASN A 169 -18.49 2.78 -9.70
N ARG A 170 -18.33 1.87 -10.67
CA ARG A 170 -17.17 0.96 -10.70
C ARG A 170 -15.87 1.74 -10.85
N SER A 171 -15.85 2.74 -11.74
CA SER A 171 -14.68 3.57 -11.98
C SER A 171 -14.28 4.36 -10.73
N LEU A 172 -15.26 4.90 -10.00
CA LEU A 172 -15.02 5.60 -8.75
C LEU A 172 -14.37 4.68 -7.72
N ARG A 173 -14.90 3.47 -7.49
CA ARG A 173 -14.28 2.51 -6.55
C ARG A 173 -12.82 2.22 -6.89
N VAL A 174 -12.54 1.90 -8.16
CA VAL A 174 -11.17 1.59 -8.59
C VAL A 174 -10.24 2.77 -8.32
N ILE A 175 -10.67 3.98 -8.66
CA ILE A 175 -9.87 5.18 -8.47
C ILE A 175 -9.64 5.45 -6.98
N PHE A 176 -10.67 5.32 -6.16
CA PHE A 176 -10.57 5.50 -4.71
C PHE A 176 -9.60 4.50 -4.07
N THR A 177 -9.80 3.21 -4.30
CA THR A 177 -8.94 2.15 -3.78
C THR A 177 -7.49 2.35 -4.25
N ASN A 178 -7.26 2.48 -5.56
CA ASN A 178 -5.90 2.53 -6.12
C ASN A 178 -5.16 3.81 -5.73
N LEU A 179 -5.82 4.97 -5.84
CA LEU A 179 -5.19 6.26 -5.51
C LEU A 179 -4.82 6.35 -4.01
N SER A 180 -5.53 5.64 -3.16
CA SER A 180 -5.24 5.60 -1.72
C SER A 180 -4.17 4.56 -1.38
N ARG A 181 -4.19 3.41 -2.04
CA ARG A 181 -3.35 2.27 -1.68
C ARG A 181 -2.01 2.25 -2.42
N ASP A 182 -2.03 2.41 -3.73
CA ASP A 182 -0.86 2.12 -4.56
C ASP A 182 0.28 3.12 -4.35
N PRO A 183 0.05 4.45 -4.28
CA PRO A 183 1.13 5.41 -4.05
C PRO A 183 1.84 5.19 -2.71
N LEU A 184 1.09 4.85 -1.65
CA LEU A 184 1.65 4.56 -0.34
C LEU A 184 2.49 3.29 -0.37
N LEU A 185 2.01 2.20 -1.00
CA LEU A 185 2.82 0.97 -1.11
C LEU A 185 4.08 1.19 -1.93
N ILE A 186 3.95 1.85 -3.07
CA ILE A 186 5.08 2.17 -3.95
C ILE A 186 6.11 2.98 -3.17
N LEU A 187 5.69 4.01 -2.44
CA LEU A 187 6.58 4.86 -1.63
C LEU A 187 7.37 4.03 -0.60
N PHE A 188 6.67 3.23 0.20
CA PHE A 188 7.29 2.45 1.27
C PHE A 188 8.20 1.32 0.75
N TYR A 189 7.76 0.59 -0.27
CA TYR A 189 8.56 -0.49 -0.86
C TYR A 189 9.77 0.05 -1.60
N THR A 190 9.62 1.13 -2.38
CA THR A 190 10.73 1.81 -3.06
C THR A 190 11.75 2.29 -2.04
N ALA A 191 11.30 2.93 -0.94
CA ALA A 191 12.20 3.36 0.14
C ALA A 191 13.02 2.20 0.71
N ILE A 192 12.41 1.03 0.95
CA ILE A 192 13.14 -0.14 1.47
C ILE A 192 14.17 -0.66 0.48
N ILE A 193 13.79 -0.86 -0.78
CA ILE A 193 14.72 -1.48 -1.75
C ILE A 193 15.89 -0.54 -2.07
N VAL A 194 15.67 0.78 -2.07
CA VAL A 194 16.73 1.79 -2.21
C VAL A 194 17.71 1.73 -1.03
N VAL A 195 17.20 1.61 0.20
CA VAL A 195 18.03 1.44 1.41
C VAL A 195 18.80 0.11 1.36
N LEU A 196 18.21 -0.94 0.81
CA LEU A 196 18.85 -2.24 0.65
C LEU A 196 20.04 -2.18 -0.33
N SER A 197 19.80 -1.67 -1.54
CA SER A 197 20.79 -1.45 -2.58
C SER A 197 20.29 -0.50 -3.67
N TRP A 198 20.72 0.76 -3.61
CA TRP A 198 20.34 1.79 -4.58
C TRP A 198 20.77 1.46 -6.02
N LYS A 199 21.91 0.76 -6.22
CA LYS A 199 22.41 0.36 -7.54
C LYS A 199 21.49 -0.68 -8.20
N LEU A 200 21.05 -1.68 -7.43
CA LEU A 200 20.10 -2.69 -7.91
C LEU A 200 18.73 -2.08 -8.19
N THR A 201 18.28 -1.14 -7.33
CA THR A 201 17.02 -0.44 -7.57
C THR A 201 17.05 0.36 -8.86
N LEU A 202 18.09 1.16 -9.11
CA LEU A 202 18.19 1.92 -10.36
C LEU A 202 18.21 1.03 -11.60
N LEU A 203 18.94 -0.10 -11.52
CA LEU A 203 18.93 -1.08 -12.60
C LEU A 203 17.52 -1.64 -12.84
N ALA A 204 16.79 -1.98 -11.76
CA ALA A 204 15.42 -2.47 -11.86
C ALA A 204 14.46 -1.44 -12.49
N PHE A 205 14.55 -0.16 -12.10
CA PHE A 205 13.76 0.94 -12.69
C PHE A 205 14.10 1.20 -14.17
N THR A 206 15.34 0.92 -14.58
CA THR A 206 15.75 1.04 -15.99
C THR A 206 15.15 -0.09 -16.84
N VAL A 207 15.02 -1.30 -16.27
CA VAL A 207 14.48 -2.48 -16.95
C VAL A 207 12.94 -2.48 -16.96
N MET A 208 12.31 -2.04 -15.87
CA MET A 208 10.86 -1.87 -15.75
C MET A 208 10.55 -0.42 -15.40
N PRO A 209 10.32 0.45 -16.41
CA PRO A 209 9.94 1.83 -16.19
C PRO A 209 8.54 1.98 -15.58
#